data_AF-E8M0Y7-F1
#
_entry.id   AF-E8M0Y7-F1
#
_cell.length_a   1.000
_cell.length_b   1.000
_cell.length_c   1.000
_cell.angle_alpha   90.00
_cell.angle_beta   90.00
_cell.angle_gamma   90.00
#
_symmetry.space_group_name_H-M   'P 1'
#
loop_
_entity.id
_entity.type
_entity.pdbx_description
1 polymer ?
#
loop_
_entity_poly.entity_id
_entity_poly.type
_entity_poly.pdbx_seq_one_letter_code
_entity_poly.pdbx_strand_id
1 'polypeptide(L)'
;MKTLSIQDCQRDLAALDAADQLTASVEGEVNKLKNMDMSNLMSKATKMLMTGSFSLDALGLAPNFFEQIEQLTKLNNVARKKYRAHVTANLNQLDSIEDAQVVEAGDE
;
A
#
# COMPACT_ATOMS: atom_id res chain seq x y z
N MET A 1 19.03 -13.45 10.92
CA MET A 1 18.55 -13.02 9.58
C MET A 1 19.44 -13.63 8.52
N LYS A 2 18.90 -14.16 7.42
CA LYS A 2 19.74 -14.55 6.26
C LYS A 2 20.29 -13.28 5.61
N THR A 3 21.59 -13.22 5.40
CA THR A 3 22.21 -12.14 4.63
C THR A 3 21.75 -12.24 3.19
N LEU A 4 21.12 -11.18 2.67
CA LEU A 4 20.70 -11.13 1.27
C LEU A 4 21.91 -10.92 0.37
N SER A 5 21.85 -11.48 -0.84
CA SER A 5 22.83 -11.15 -1.88
C SER A 5 22.61 -9.72 -2.38
N ILE A 6 23.62 -9.11 -3.01
CA ILE A 6 23.47 -7.78 -3.63
C ILE A 6 22.32 -7.78 -4.66
N GLN A 7 22.17 -8.86 -5.42
CA GLN A 7 21.08 -9.01 -6.40
C GLN A 7 19.70 -9.07 -5.73
N ASP A 8 19.58 -9.77 -4.59
CA ASP A 8 18.33 -9.80 -3.84
C ASP A 8 17.97 -8.41 -3.31
N CYS A 9 18.96 -7.68 -2.77
CA CYS A 9 18.75 -6.29 -2.32
C CYS A 9 18.31 -5.38 -3.47
N GLN A 10 18.93 -5.47 -4.65
CA GLN A 10 18.56 -4.66 -5.81
C GLN A 10 17.15 -4.98 -6.32
N ARG A 11 16.78 -6.27 -6.37
CA ARG A 11 15.42 -6.69 -6.73
C ARG A 11 14.40 -6.14 -5.74
N ASP A 12 14.70 -6.24 -4.45
CA ASP A 12 13.80 -5.81 -3.39
C ASP A 12 13.65 -4.27 -3.39
N LEU A 13 14.74 -3.52 -3.63
CA LEU A 13 14.68 -2.06 -3.82
C LEU A 13 13.85 -1.66 -5.04
N ALA A 14 14.05 -2.32 -6.19
CA ALA A 14 13.24 -2.06 -7.38
C ALA A 14 11.74 -2.35 -7.15
N ALA A 15 11.42 -3.37 -6.35
CA ALA A 15 10.05 -3.66 -5.97
C ALA A 15 9.46 -2.57 -5.04
N LEU A 16 10.27 -1.97 -4.17
CA LEU A 16 9.86 -0.82 -3.34
C LEU A 16 9.63 0.42 -4.20
N ASP A 17 10.54 0.74 -5.12
CA ASP A 17 10.40 1.88 -6.03
C ASP A 17 9.11 1.75 -6.87
N ALA A 18 8.81 0.53 -7.36
CA ALA A 18 7.57 0.26 -8.08
C ALA A 18 6.31 0.46 -7.20
N ALA A 19 6.38 0.11 -5.91
CA ALA A 19 5.30 0.32 -4.96
C ALA A 19 5.08 1.81 -4.65
N ASP A 20 6.16 2.59 -4.57
CA ASP A 20 6.09 4.05 -4.38
C ASP A 20 5.49 4.74 -5.61
N GLN A 21 5.89 4.32 -6.81
CA GLN A 21 5.29 4.80 -8.06
C GLN A 21 3.80 4.48 -8.14
N LEU A 22 3.41 3.26 -7.75
CA LEU A 22 2.00 2.85 -7.69
C LEU A 22 1.21 3.73 -6.70
N THR A 23 1.78 4.01 -5.53
CA THR A 23 1.15 4.87 -4.51
C THR A 23 0.95 6.29 -5.05
N ALA A 24 1.99 6.88 -5.65
CA ALA A 24 1.92 8.21 -6.24
C ALA A 24 0.88 8.30 -7.37
N SER A 25 0.79 7.26 -8.21
CA SER A 25 -0.22 7.17 -9.27
C SER A 25 -1.63 7.19 -8.69
N VAL A 26 -1.91 6.34 -7.70
CA VAL A 26 -3.23 6.28 -7.05
C VAL A 26 -3.57 7.60 -6.35
N GLU A 27 -2.63 8.22 -5.65
CA GLU A 27 -2.85 9.53 -5.01
C GLU A 27 -3.17 10.63 -6.03
N GLY A 28 -2.47 10.64 -7.17
CA GLY A 28 -2.74 11.57 -8.26
C GLY A 28 -4.16 11.43 -8.80
N GLU A 29 -4.61 10.20 -9.04
CA GLU A 29 -5.97 9.91 -9.50
C GLU A 29 -7.04 10.23 -8.45
N VAL A 30 -6.79 9.95 -7.17
CA VAL A 30 -7.67 10.36 -6.06
C VAL A 30 -7.79 11.89 -5.99
N ASN A 31 -6.69 12.62 -6.19
CA ASN A 31 -6.72 14.08 -6.22
C ASN A 31 -7.49 14.62 -7.43
N LYS A 32 -7.40 13.97 -8.60
CA LYS A 32 -8.26 14.31 -9.75
C LYS A 32 -9.74 14.12 -9.41
N LEU A 33 -10.10 13.01 -8.77
CA LEU A 33 -11.48 12.76 -8.31
C LEU A 33 -11.97 13.83 -7.33
N LYS A 34 -11.18 14.16 -6.30
CA LYS A 34 -11.54 15.17 -5.29
C LYS A 34 -11.78 16.55 -5.88
N ASN A 35 -10.99 16.91 -6.89
CA ASN A 35 -11.06 18.21 -7.55
C ASN A 35 -11.95 18.21 -8.79
N MET A 36 -12.67 17.10 -9.06
CA MET A 36 -13.50 16.99 -10.23
C MET A 36 -14.75 17.85 -10.07
N ASP A 37 -15.04 18.67 -11.08
CA ASP A 37 -16.27 19.45 -11.13
C ASP A 37 -17.47 18.52 -11.38
N MET A 38 -18.39 18.45 -10.41
CA MET A 38 -19.58 17.61 -10.47
C MET A 38 -20.52 17.97 -11.61
N SER A 39 -20.56 19.22 -12.04
CA SER A 39 -21.37 19.63 -13.20
C SER A 39 -20.81 19.01 -14.49
N ASN A 40 -19.49 19.07 -14.63
CA ASN A 40 -18.79 18.43 -15.73
C ASN A 40 -18.87 16.90 -15.67
N LEU A 41 -18.74 16.29 -14.49
CA LEU A 41 -18.93 14.85 -14.29
C LEU A 41 -20.32 14.40 -14.74
N MET A 42 -21.38 15.06 -14.30
CA MET A 42 -22.75 14.72 -14.67
C MET A 42 -22.97 14.85 -16.17
N SER A 43 -22.44 15.91 -16.80
CA SER A 43 -22.53 16.09 -18.25
C SER A 43 -21.85 14.94 -19.04
N LYS A 44 -20.70 14.48 -18.55
CA LYS A 44 -19.96 13.35 -19.12
C LYS A 44 -20.73 12.05 -18.91
N ALA A 45 -21.24 11.81 -17.70
CA ALA A 45 -22.04 10.63 -17.38
C ALA A 45 -23.31 10.55 -18.23
N THR A 46 -24.03 11.67 -18.44
CA THR A 46 -25.21 11.70 -19.32
C THR A 46 -24.84 11.42 -20.78
N LYS A 47 -23.72 11.97 -21.27
CA LYS A 47 -23.24 11.64 -22.61
C LYS A 47 -22.88 10.15 -22.74
N MET A 48 -22.22 9.57 -21.74
CA MET A 48 -21.85 8.15 -21.72
C MET A 48 -23.08 7.24 -21.67
N LEU A 49 -24.12 7.64 -20.92
CA LEU A 49 -25.43 6.98 -20.94
C LEU A 49 -26.08 7.03 -22.32
N MET A 50 -25.99 8.18 -23.02
CA MET A 50 -26.54 8.33 -24.37
C MET A 50 -25.75 7.58 -25.44
N THR A 51 -24.43 7.48 -25.31
CA THR A 51 -23.55 6.79 -26.28
C THR A 51 -23.37 5.30 -25.96
N GLY A 52 -23.77 4.85 -24.77
CA GLY A 52 -23.59 3.47 -24.30
C GLY A 52 -22.15 3.08 -23.98
N SER A 53 -21.21 4.05 -23.93
CA SER A 53 -19.78 3.79 -23.71
C SER A 53 -19.33 4.30 -22.35
N PHE A 54 -19.09 3.39 -21.40
CA PHE A 54 -18.55 3.73 -20.08
C PHE A 54 -17.06 3.40 -20.01
N SER A 55 -16.22 4.39 -19.75
CA SER A 55 -14.79 4.20 -19.46
C SER A 55 -14.30 5.20 -18.42
N LEU A 56 -13.31 4.81 -17.64
CA LEU A 56 -12.66 5.70 -16.67
C LEU A 56 -11.94 6.86 -17.36
N ASP A 57 -11.38 6.62 -18.55
CA ASP A 57 -10.72 7.64 -19.38
C ASP A 57 -11.65 8.80 -19.71
N ALA A 58 -12.91 8.52 -20.03
CA ALA A 58 -13.88 9.56 -20.34
C ALA A 58 -14.26 10.40 -19.11
N LEU A 59 -14.11 9.83 -17.90
CA LEU A 59 -14.19 10.57 -16.63
C LEU A 59 -12.88 11.33 -16.32
N GLY A 60 -11.81 11.13 -17.09
CA GLY A 60 -10.50 11.74 -16.88
C GLY A 60 -9.63 10.98 -15.88
N LEU A 61 -9.95 9.71 -15.64
CA LEU A 61 -9.22 8.81 -14.74
C LEU A 61 -8.49 7.75 -15.54
N ALA A 62 -7.40 7.24 -14.98
CA ALA A 62 -6.67 6.14 -15.61
C ALA A 62 -7.55 4.87 -15.78
N PRO A 63 -7.46 4.14 -16.90
CA PRO A 63 -8.32 2.99 -17.17
C PRO A 63 -8.01 1.80 -16.25
N ASN A 64 -6.80 1.73 -15.72
CA ASN A 64 -6.36 0.75 -14.74
C ASN A 64 -6.46 1.24 -13.28
N PHE A 65 -7.11 2.39 -13.02
CA PHE A 65 -7.10 2.99 -11.68
C PHE A 65 -7.63 2.06 -10.58
N PHE A 66 -8.73 1.34 -10.83
CA PHE A 66 -9.23 0.37 -9.86
C PHE A 66 -8.28 -0.81 -9.64
N GLU A 67 -7.64 -1.29 -10.70
CA GLU A 67 -6.62 -2.33 -10.60
C GLU A 67 -5.43 -1.84 -9.76
N GLN A 68 -5.00 -0.58 -9.95
CA GLN A 68 -3.95 0.04 -9.14
C GLN A 68 -4.34 0.12 -7.66
N ILE A 69 -5.61 0.47 -7.35
CA ILE A 69 -6.12 0.48 -5.97
C ILE A 69 -6.10 -0.93 -5.36
N GLU A 70 -6.51 -1.95 -6.12
CA GLU A 70 -6.48 -3.34 -5.64
C GLU A 70 -5.05 -3.82 -5.37
N GLN A 71 -4.12 -3.52 -6.28
CA GLN A 71 -2.71 -3.84 -6.14
C GLN A 71 -2.12 -3.16 -4.90
N LEU A 72 -2.41 -1.87 -4.69
CA LEU A 72 -1.97 -1.12 -3.53
C LEU A 72 -2.53 -1.70 -2.23
N THR A 73 -3.81 -2.09 -2.22
CA THR A 73 -4.46 -2.73 -1.07
C THR A 73 -3.82 -4.06 -0.71
N LYS A 74 -3.53 -4.91 -1.71
CA LYS A 74 -2.84 -6.19 -1.53
C LYS A 74 -1.45 -5.97 -0.93
N LEU A 75 -0.68 -5.02 -1.49
CA LEU A 75 0.66 -4.68 -1.00
C LEU A 75 0.63 -4.19 0.45
N ASN A 76 -0.30 -3.30 0.77
CA ASN A 76 -0.45 -2.74 2.12
C ASN A 76 -0.82 -3.81 3.15
N ASN A 77 -1.72 -4.74 2.80
CA ASN A 77 -2.08 -5.87 3.67
C ASN A 77 -0.88 -6.76 3.99
N VAL A 78 -0.06 -7.08 2.98
CA VAL A 78 1.17 -7.86 3.19
C VAL A 78 2.17 -7.11 4.06
N ALA A 79 2.40 -5.82 3.78
CA ALA A 79 3.31 -4.98 4.55
C ALA A 79 2.87 -4.87 6.02
N ARG A 80 1.60 -4.58 6.28
CA ARG A 80 1.02 -4.51 7.63
C ARG A 80 1.13 -5.84 8.37
N LYS A 81 0.89 -6.97 7.70
CA LYS A 81 1.03 -8.30 8.31
C LYS A 81 2.48 -8.58 8.70
N LYS A 82 3.44 -8.30 7.82
CA LYS A 82 4.87 -8.47 8.10
C LYS A 82 5.32 -7.57 9.24
N TYR A 83 4.92 -6.30 9.23
CA TYR A 83 5.27 -5.36 10.28
C TYR A 83 4.69 -5.76 11.63
N ARG A 84 3.42 -6.19 11.69
CA ARG A 84 2.83 -6.73 12.93
C ARG A 84 3.61 -7.93 13.45
N ALA A 85 3.94 -8.90 12.59
CA ALA A 85 4.72 -10.06 12.99
C ALA A 85 6.10 -9.66 13.55
N HIS A 86 6.77 -8.70 12.91
CA HIS A 86 8.05 -8.17 13.37
C HIS A 86 7.92 -7.45 14.74
N VAL A 87 6.94 -6.56 14.90
CA VAL A 87 6.70 -5.87 16.18
C VAL A 87 6.34 -6.85 17.29
N THR A 88 5.50 -7.86 17.03
CA THR A 88 5.18 -8.92 17.99
C THR A 88 6.42 -9.75 18.35
N ALA A 89 7.26 -10.09 17.39
CA ALA A 89 8.51 -10.81 17.66
C ALA A 89 9.45 -9.98 18.55
N ASN A 90 9.58 -8.68 18.28
CA ASN A 90 10.37 -7.78 19.10
C ASN A 90 9.81 -7.65 20.51
N LEU A 91 8.47 -7.56 20.66
CA LEU A 91 7.82 -7.51 21.97
C LEU A 91 8.11 -8.78 22.77
N ASN A 92 7.92 -9.96 22.18
CA ASN A 92 8.23 -11.23 22.85
C ASN A 92 9.71 -11.35 23.23
N GLN A 93 10.62 -10.84 22.40
CA GLN A 93 12.05 -10.80 22.74
C GLN A 93 12.33 -9.91 23.94
N LEU A 94 11.73 -8.72 24.00
CA LEU A 94 11.88 -7.80 25.12
C LEU A 94 11.29 -8.38 26.41
N ASP A 95 10.08 -8.93 26.34
CA ASP A 95 9.43 -9.60 27.50
C ASP A 95 10.32 -10.74 28.01
N SER A 96 10.89 -11.56 27.11
CA SER A 96 11.77 -12.67 27.52
C SER A 96 13.08 -12.23 28.16
N ILE A 97 13.57 -11.02 27.83
CA ILE A 97 14.77 -10.44 28.45
C ILE A 97 14.41 -9.84 29.81
N GLU A 98 13.25 -9.19 29.93
CA GLU A 98 12.76 -8.64 31.19
C GLU A 98 12.49 -9.75 32.22
N ASP A 99 11.82 -10.83 31.83
CA ASP A 99 11.61 -12.01 32.67
C ASP A 99 12.94 -12.64 33.14
N ALA A 100 13.94 -12.73 32.25
CA ALA A 100 15.25 -13.26 32.61
C ALA A 100 16.00 -12.38 33.63
N GLN A 101 15.88 -11.05 33.54
CA GLN A 101 16.49 -10.12 34.48
C GLN A 101 15.81 -10.14 35.87
N VAL A 102 14.50 -10.39 35.93
CA VAL A 102 13.78 -10.50 37.20
C VAL A 102 14.14 -11.80 37.95
N VAL A 103 14.39 -12.89 37.23
CA VAL A 103 14.83 -14.16 37.83
C VAL A 103 16.27 -14.07 38.36
N GLU A 104 17.18 -13.43 37.62
CA GLU A 104 18.56 -13.23 38.09
C GLU A 104 18.67 -12.28 39.31
N ALA A 105 17.77 -11.31 39.44
CA ALA A 105 17.73 -10.39 40.59
C ALA A 105 17.03 -10.98 41.85
N GLY A 106 16.35 -12.11 41.72
CA GLY A 106 15.64 -12.78 42.82
C GLY A 106 16.42 -13.92 43.48
N ASP A 107 17.57 -14.31 42.93
CA ASP A 107 18.43 -15.40 43.39
C ASP A 107 19.71 -14.91 44.14
N GLU A 108 19.77 -13.64 44.55
CA GLU A 108 20.80 -13.10 45.47
C GLU A 108 20.35 -13.06 46.95
#